data_AF-A0A8S9WJ94-F1
#
_entry.id   AF-A0A8S9WJ94-F1
#
_cell.length_a   1.000
_cell.length_b   1.000
_cell.length_c   1.000
_cell.angle_alpha   90.00
_cell.angle_beta   90.00
_cell.angle_gamma   90.00
#
_symmetry.space_group_name_H-M   'P 1'
#
loop_
_entity.id
_entity.type
_entity.pdbx_description
1 polymer ?
#
loop_
_entity_poly.entity_id
_entity_poly.type
_entity_poly.pdbx_seq_one_letter_code
_entity_poly.pdbx_strand_id
1 'polypeptide(L)'
;MAIKSSADIARILKENWDKSKAKADWRVLAGRNPKGRYDMFIGSPDRFWQLKLEQTGNNEVMGFGLEVGKIDDDIKRIFGTGAPIPFGLVSPQSHKKNDLAIIMGGIQHYSSDSTHSLCRDYISDKQAKLDDKLDSEIERMSSDPILRRRYKEQKERERQSYL
;
A
#
# COMPACT_ATOMS: atom_id res chain seq x y z
N MET A 1 13.40 -5.52 7.47
CA MET A 1 13.72 -4.19 6.91
C MET A 1 12.98 -3.11 7.70
N ALA A 2 13.49 -1.87 7.69
CA ALA A 2 12.80 -0.73 8.30
C ALA A 2 11.59 -0.28 7.46
N ILE A 3 10.60 0.34 8.11
CA ILE A 3 9.47 1.01 7.44
C ILE A 3 10.01 2.20 6.65
N LYS A 4 9.48 2.38 5.44
CA LYS A 4 9.87 3.44 4.51
C LYS A 4 8.63 4.17 3.98
N SER A 5 8.83 5.37 3.43
CA SER A 5 7.77 6.10 2.73
C SER A 5 7.28 5.30 1.51
N SER A 6 6.05 5.53 1.08
CA SER A 6 5.51 4.94 -0.15
C SER A 6 6.36 5.29 -1.38
N ALA A 7 6.97 6.48 -1.42
CA ALA A 7 7.88 6.90 -2.48
C ALA A 7 9.17 6.07 -2.52
N ASP A 8 9.76 5.81 -1.36
CA ASP A 8 10.93 4.93 -1.25
C ASP A 8 10.60 3.49 -1.62
N ILE A 9 9.43 3.00 -1.19
CA ILE A 9 8.97 1.65 -1.54
C ILE A 9 8.72 1.55 -3.05
N ALA A 10 8.07 2.53 -3.68
CA ALA A 10 7.86 2.55 -5.12
C ALA A 10 9.18 2.49 -5.90
N ARG A 11 10.22 3.17 -5.41
CA ARG A 11 11.57 3.10 -5.98
C ARG A 11 12.21 1.73 -5.81
N ILE A 12 12.13 1.14 -4.61
CA ILE A 12 12.63 -0.23 -4.37
C ILE A 12 11.92 -1.22 -5.29
N LEU A 13 10.60 -1.10 -5.43
CA LEU A 13 9.80 -1.95 -6.30
C LEU A 13 10.20 -1.79 -7.77
N LYS A 14 10.36 -0.54 -8.25
CA LYS A 14 10.85 -0.23 -9.59
C LYS A 14 12.20 -0.88 -9.88
N GLU A 15 13.16 -0.73 -8.97
CA GLU A 15 14.49 -1.31 -9.12
C GLU A 15 14.48 -2.84 -9.15
N ASN A 16 13.65 -3.48 -8.31
CA ASN A 16 13.47 -4.93 -8.31
C ASN A 16 12.75 -5.41 -9.58
N TRP A 17 11.73 -4.68 -10.02
CA TRP A 17 11.00 -4.97 -11.25
C TRP A 17 11.89 -4.89 -12.48
N ASP A 18 12.68 -3.82 -12.61
CA ASP A 18 13.57 -3.60 -13.75
C ASP A 18 14.62 -4.71 -13.89
N LYS A 19 15.13 -5.21 -12.76
CA LYS A 19 16.10 -6.32 -12.69
C LYS A 19 15.45 -7.70 -12.83
N SER A 20 14.14 -7.81 -12.62
CA SER A 20 13.44 -9.09 -12.63
C SER A 20 13.37 -9.67 -14.05
N LYS A 21 13.76 -10.94 -14.19
CA LYS A 21 13.55 -11.73 -15.42
C LYS A 21 12.13 -12.31 -15.50
N ALA A 22 11.43 -12.39 -14.37
CA ALA A 22 10.12 -13.01 -14.22
C ALA A 22 9.03 -11.96 -13.94
N LYS A 23 8.98 -10.92 -14.77
CA LYS A 23 8.00 -9.82 -14.65
C LYS A 23 6.55 -10.31 -14.67
N ALA A 24 6.28 -11.38 -15.43
CA ALA A 24 4.95 -11.98 -15.54
C ALA A 24 4.47 -12.67 -14.26
N ASP A 25 5.35 -12.90 -13.27
CA ASP A 25 5.01 -13.57 -12.00
C ASP A 25 4.75 -12.60 -10.86
N TRP A 26 4.91 -11.31 -11.10
CA TRP A 26 4.55 -10.30 -10.13
C TRP A 26 3.03 -10.21 -9.98
N ARG A 27 2.59 -10.02 -8.74
CA ARG A 27 1.17 -9.98 -8.39
C ARG A 27 0.92 -8.81 -7.46
N VAL A 28 -0.29 -8.25 -7.55
CA VAL A 28 -0.76 -7.23 -6.62
C VAL A 28 -2.07 -7.72 -6.02
N LEU A 29 -2.17 -7.64 -4.69
CA LEU A 29 -3.35 -7.97 -3.92
C LEU A 29 -3.72 -6.75 -3.07
N ALA A 30 -4.97 -6.32 -3.13
CA ALA A 30 -5.46 -5.20 -2.32
C ALA A 30 -6.77 -5.54 -1.63
N GLY A 31 -7.07 -4.85 -0.54
CA GLY A 31 -8.29 -5.07 0.23
C GLY A 31 -8.45 -4.03 1.32
N ARG A 32 -9.66 -3.95 1.89
CA ARG A 32 -9.89 -3.10 3.07
C ARG A 32 -9.62 -3.87 4.34
N ASN A 33 -8.89 -3.24 5.26
CA ASN A 33 -8.66 -3.76 6.60
C ASN A 33 -9.81 -3.36 7.56
N PRO A 34 -9.88 -3.96 8.77
CA PRO A 34 -10.93 -3.66 9.75
C PRO A 34 -10.98 -2.19 10.22
N LYS A 35 -9.88 -1.44 10.10
CA LYS A 35 -9.83 0.01 10.37
C LYS A 35 -10.41 0.84 9.20
N GLY A 36 -10.87 0.20 8.13
CA GLY A 36 -11.44 0.84 6.94
C GLY A 36 -10.40 1.39 5.96
N ARG A 37 -9.11 1.11 6.15
CA ARG A 37 -8.02 1.55 5.27
C ARG A 37 -7.70 0.52 4.20
N TYR A 38 -7.05 0.94 3.13
CA TYR A 38 -6.59 0.04 2.09
C TYR A 38 -5.21 -0.53 2.44
N ASP A 39 -5.13 -1.85 2.47
CA ASP A 39 -3.88 -2.59 2.47
C ASP A 39 -3.58 -3.04 1.03
N MET A 40 -2.37 -2.76 0.56
CA MET A 40 -1.88 -3.19 -0.75
C MET A 40 -0.64 -4.06 -0.55
N PHE A 41 -0.63 -5.21 -1.21
CA PHE A 41 0.48 -6.14 -1.24
C PHE A 41 1.00 -6.26 -2.65
N ILE A 42 2.31 -6.22 -2.79
CA ILE A 42 2.99 -6.38 -4.08
C ILE A 42 3.96 -7.54 -3.91
N GLY A 43 3.78 -8.59 -4.70
CA GLY A 43 4.60 -9.79 -4.70
C GLY A 43 5.47 -9.86 -5.94
N SER A 44 6.75 -10.14 -5.75
CA SER A 44 7.65 -10.68 -6.77
C SER A 44 7.72 -12.21 -6.63
N PRO A 45 8.46 -12.92 -7.50
CA PRO A 45 8.60 -14.38 -7.41
C PRO A 45 9.17 -14.89 -6.08
N ASP A 46 9.96 -14.05 -5.39
CA ASP A 46 10.73 -14.47 -4.21
C ASP A 46 10.32 -13.72 -2.93
N ARG A 47 9.76 -12.52 -3.05
CA ARG A 47 9.55 -11.59 -1.95
C ARG A 47 8.26 -10.80 -2.12
N PHE A 48 7.74 -10.27 -1.03
CA PHE A 48 6.59 -9.38 -1.10
C PHE A 48 6.68 -8.21 -0.13
N TRP A 49 5.99 -7.14 -0.49
CA TRP A 49 5.91 -5.88 0.24
C TRP A 49 4.47 -5.59 0.60
N GLN A 50 4.27 -4.91 1.72
CA GLN A 50 3.00 -4.32 2.12
C GLN A 50 3.15 -2.82 2.10
N LEU A 51 2.15 -2.16 1.52
CA LEU A 51 1.94 -0.73 1.53
C LEU A 51 0.61 -0.47 2.21
N LYS A 52 0.61 0.45 3.16
CA LYS A 52 -0.60 1.06 3.71
C LYS A 52 -0.67 2.48 3.22
N LEU A 53 -1.80 2.82 2.62
CA LEU A 53 -2.05 4.13 2.03
C LEU A 53 -3.27 4.75 2.71
N GLU A 54 -3.15 6.03 3.03
CA GLU A 54 -4.20 6.85 3.60
C GLU A 54 -4.37 8.10 2.73
N GLN A 55 -5.58 8.36 2.26
CA GLN A 55 -5.89 9.63 1.60
C GLN A 55 -6.02 10.72 2.65
N THR A 56 -5.23 11.79 2.49
CA THR A 56 -5.17 12.91 3.45
C THR A 56 -5.95 14.14 3.00
N GLY A 57 -6.47 14.13 1.76
CA GLY A 57 -7.23 15.22 1.13
C GLY A 57 -6.46 15.85 -0.05
N ASN A 58 -7.14 16.60 -0.94
CA ASN A 58 -6.54 17.28 -2.11
C ASN A 58 -5.71 16.36 -3.05
N ASN A 59 -6.13 15.11 -3.25
CA ASN A 59 -5.38 14.08 -4.00
C ASN A 59 -4.01 13.74 -3.39
N GLU A 60 -3.75 14.12 -2.14
CA GLU A 60 -2.56 13.70 -1.41
C GLU A 60 -2.79 12.34 -0.75
N VAL A 61 -1.78 11.49 -0.84
CA VAL A 61 -1.77 10.15 -0.24
C VAL A 61 -0.54 10.08 0.64
N MET A 62 -0.77 9.83 1.92
CA MET A 62 0.27 9.44 2.85
C MET A 62 0.39 7.92 2.79
N GLY A 63 1.62 7.41 2.70
CA GLY A 63 1.81 5.99 2.59
C GLY A 63 3.12 5.53 3.19
N PHE A 64 3.08 4.35 3.78
CA PHE A 64 4.25 3.66 4.30
C PHE A 64 4.24 2.21 3.85
N GLY A 65 5.41 1.63 3.73
CA GLY A 65 5.54 0.20 3.45
C GLY A 65 6.84 -0.39 3.95
N LEU A 66 6.90 -1.70 3.89
CA LEU A 66 8.14 -2.47 4.09
C LEU A 66 8.12 -3.76 3.26
N GLU A 67 9.30 -4.34 3.10
CA GLU A 67 9.42 -5.74 2.70
C GLU A 67 9.00 -6.64 3.86
N VAL A 68 8.01 -7.49 3.62
CA VAL A 68 7.33 -8.25 4.67
C VAL A 68 7.91 -9.65 4.81
N GLY A 69 8.40 -10.23 3.71
CA GLY A 69 9.06 -11.52 3.74
C GLY A 69 9.27 -12.14 2.38
N LYS A 70 9.62 -13.42 2.41
CA LYS A 70 9.68 -14.28 1.24
C LYS A 70 8.27 -14.74 0.86
N ILE A 71 8.08 -15.02 -0.42
CA ILE A 71 6.83 -15.60 -0.91
C ILE A 71 7.01 -17.13 -0.99
N ASP A 72 6.12 -17.87 -0.33
CA ASP A 72 5.99 -19.32 -0.47
C ASP A 72 4.73 -19.64 -1.29
N ASP A 73 4.46 -20.92 -1.51
CA ASP A 73 3.36 -21.34 -2.37
C ASP A 73 1.98 -21.04 -1.76
N ASP A 74 1.87 -21.00 -0.43
CA ASP A 74 0.64 -20.59 0.26
C ASP A 74 0.37 -19.10 0.06
N ILE A 75 1.38 -18.26 0.25
CA ILE A 75 1.27 -16.82 0.02
C ILE A 75 0.98 -16.54 -1.46
N LYS A 76 1.68 -17.21 -2.39
CA LYS A 76 1.41 -17.08 -3.84
C LYS A 76 -0.05 -17.39 -4.17
N ARG A 77 -0.61 -18.44 -3.57
CA ARG A 77 -2.03 -18.79 -3.75
C ARG A 77 -2.95 -17.66 -3.26
N ILE A 78 -2.66 -17.05 -2.10
CA ILE A 78 -3.45 -15.93 -1.57
C ILE A 78 -3.43 -14.73 -2.55
N PHE A 79 -2.29 -14.40 -3.16
CA PHE A 79 -2.21 -13.33 -4.17
C PHE A 79 -3.07 -13.56 -5.42
N GLY A 80 -3.41 -14.82 -5.73
CA GLY A 80 -4.28 -15.19 -6.85
C GLY A 80 -5.77 -15.21 -6.51
N THR A 81 -6.16 -14.87 -5.28
CA THR A 81 -7.56 -14.89 -4.84
C THR A 81 -8.18 -13.50 -4.89
N GLY A 82 -9.46 -13.43 -5.25
CA GLY A 82 -10.23 -12.19 -5.33
C GLY A 82 -10.64 -11.81 -6.75
N ALA A 83 -11.28 -10.65 -6.89
CA ALA A 83 -11.71 -10.15 -8.18
C ALA A 83 -10.55 -9.45 -8.90
N PRO A 84 -10.24 -9.79 -10.17
CA PRO A 84 -9.25 -9.05 -10.94
C PRO A 84 -9.80 -7.68 -11.31
N ILE A 85 -9.13 -6.62 -10.86
CA ILE A 85 -9.50 -5.23 -11.15
C ILE A 85 -8.29 -4.41 -11.58
N PRO A 86 -8.46 -3.39 -12.45
CA PRO A 86 -7.39 -2.47 -12.77
C PRO A 86 -6.88 -1.71 -11.53
N PHE A 87 -5.59 -1.41 -11.49
CA PHE A 87 -5.02 -0.52 -10.49
C PHE A 87 -3.97 0.42 -11.10
N GLY A 88 -3.75 1.53 -10.41
CA GLY A 88 -2.71 2.49 -10.72
C GLY A 88 -2.24 3.18 -9.44
N LEU A 89 -0.93 3.38 -9.32
CA LEU A 89 -0.31 4.19 -8.28
C LEU A 89 0.72 5.12 -8.93
N VAL A 90 0.58 6.42 -8.64
CA VAL A 90 1.57 7.43 -9.03
C VAL A 90 2.34 7.84 -7.78
N SER A 91 3.65 7.77 -7.87
CA SER A 91 4.54 8.08 -6.76
C SER A 91 5.59 9.13 -7.18
N PRO A 92 5.36 10.42 -6.88
CA PRO A 92 6.32 11.48 -7.14
C PRO A 92 7.66 11.25 -6.43
N GLN A 93 8.78 11.51 -7.10
CA GLN A 93 10.13 11.29 -6.58
C GLN A 93 10.82 12.62 -6.25
N SER A 94 10.28 13.35 -5.27
CA SER A 94 10.69 14.72 -4.92
C SER A 94 12.13 14.86 -4.40
N HIS A 95 12.81 13.77 -4.08
CA HIS A 95 14.16 13.79 -3.48
C HIS A 95 15.32 13.88 -4.49
N LYS A 96 15.06 13.79 -5.79
CA LYS A 96 16.07 14.02 -6.83
C LYS A 96 15.62 15.19 -7.70
N LYS A 97 16.55 16.06 -8.09
CA LYS A 97 16.37 17.31 -8.88
C LYS A 97 15.67 17.17 -10.25
N ASN A 98 15.09 16.02 -10.55
CA ASN A 98 14.36 15.75 -11.78
C ASN A 98 12.95 15.38 -11.34
N ASP A 99 11.95 16.21 -11.65
CA ASP A 99 10.52 16.03 -11.34
C ASP A 99 9.95 14.77 -12.01
N LEU A 100 10.40 13.61 -11.55
CA LEU A 100 10.05 12.30 -12.09
C LEU A 100 9.02 11.64 -11.17
N ALA A 101 8.07 10.95 -11.76
CA ALA A 101 7.11 10.11 -11.06
C ALA A 101 7.33 8.64 -11.44
N ILE A 102 7.25 7.76 -10.45
CA ILE A 102 7.14 6.33 -10.69
C ILE A 102 5.66 6.00 -10.83
N ILE A 103 5.28 5.44 -11.97
CA ILE A 103 3.91 5.00 -12.23
C ILE A 103 3.91 3.47 -12.20
N MET A 104 3.11 2.90 -11.32
CA MET A 104 2.83 1.46 -11.26
C MET A 104 1.39 1.25 -11.71
N GLY A 105 1.14 0.26 -12.56
CA GLY A 105 -0.21 -0.05 -13.00
C GLY A 105 -0.31 -1.43 -13.63
N GLY A 106 -1.53 -1.95 -13.69
CA GLY A 106 -1.82 -3.28 -14.21
C GLY A 106 -3.13 -3.81 -13.66
N ILE A 107 -3.21 -5.15 -13.54
CA ILE A 107 -4.32 -5.84 -12.90
C ILE A 107 -3.87 -6.28 -11.50
N GLN A 108 -4.66 -5.93 -10.49
CA GLN A 108 -4.55 -6.45 -9.13
C GLN A 108 -5.71 -7.40 -8.85
N HIS A 109 -5.55 -8.27 -7.86
CA HIS A 109 -6.69 -8.94 -7.23
C HIS A 109 -7.18 -8.11 -6.06
N TYR A 110 -8.49 -8.00 -5.92
CA TYR A 110 -9.13 -7.33 -4.80
C TYR A 110 -9.90 -8.33 -3.95
N SER A 111 -9.52 -8.43 -2.67
CA SER A 111 -10.20 -9.27 -1.69
C SER A 111 -9.81 -8.85 -0.27
N SER A 112 -10.75 -8.22 0.46
CA SER A 112 -10.56 -7.87 1.86
C SER A 112 -10.29 -9.11 2.71
N ASP A 113 -10.98 -10.23 2.47
CA ASP A 113 -10.81 -11.48 3.20
C ASP A 113 -9.42 -12.08 3.02
N SER A 114 -8.91 -12.06 1.79
CA SER A 114 -7.58 -12.56 1.46
C SER A 114 -6.49 -11.69 2.07
N THR A 115 -6.64 -10.35 1.99
CA THR A 115 -5.70 -9.44 2.66
C THR A 115 -5.75 -9.60 4.17
N HIS A 116 -6.93 -9.77 4.77
CA HIS A 116 -7.09 -9.98 6.20
C HIS A 116 -6.45 -11.29 6.66
N SER A 117 -6.63 -12.37 5.90
CA SER A 117 -6.03 -13.67 6.20
C SER A 117 -4.51 -13.62 6.08
N LEU A 118 -3.97 -13.02 5.01
CA LEU A 118 -2.52 -12.81 4.85
C LEU A 118 -1.92 -12.07 6.06
N CYS A 119 -2.58 -10.98 6.43
CA CYS A 119 -2.27 -10.15 7.57
C CYS A 119 -2.24 -10.94 8.89
N ARG A 120 -3.35 -11.59 9.23
CA ARG A 120 -3.52 -12.32 10.49
C ARG A 120 -2.56 -13.51 10.61
N ASP A 121 -2.42 -14.28 9.53
CA ASP A 121 -1.81 -15.61 9.60
C ASP A 121 -0.30 -15.60 9.33
N TYR A 122 0.22 -14.60 8.61
CA TYR A 122 1.63 -14.60 8.16
C TYR A 122 2.43 -13.39 8.65
N ILE A 123 1.78 -12.25 8.92
CA ILE A 123 2.51 -10.96 9.01
C ILE A 123 1.98 -10.01 10.10
N SER A 124 1.25 -10.52 11.09
CA SER A 124 0.55 -9.74 12.13
C SER A 124 1.44 -8.66 12.75
N ASP A 125 2.67 -9.03 13.16
CA ASP A 125 3.60 -8.12 13.83
C ASP A 125 4.10 -7.01 12.91
N LYS A 126 4.26 -7.31 11.62
CA LYS A 126 4.76 -6.35 10.62
C LYS A 126 3.64 -5.38 10.23
N GLN A 127 2.42 -5.89 10.11
CA GLN A 127 1.23 -5.07 9.87
C GLN A 127 0.99 -4.12 11.04
N ALA A 128 1.06 -4.60 12.28
CA ALA A 128 0.88 -3.78 13.47
C ALA A 128 1.86 -2.60 13.49
N LYS A 129 3.15 -2.85 13.22
CA LYS A 129 4.16 -1.79 13.11
C LYS A 129 3.86 -0.76 12.01
N LEU A 130 3.31 -1.19 10.88
CA LEU A 130 2.88 -0.28 9.81
C LEU A 130 1.68 0.56 10.24
N ASP A 131 0.69 -0.06 10.89
CA ASP A 131 -0.48 0.63 11.41
C ASP A 131 -0.07 1.68 12.44
N ASP A 132 0.80 1.33 13.40
CA ASP A 132 1.29 2.26 14.42
C ASP A 132 2.05 3.44 13.80
N LYS A 133 2.87 3.18 12.76
CA LYS A 133 3.61 4.23 12.06
C LYS A 133 2.67 5.16 11.30
N LEU A 134 1.67 4.60 10.63
CA LEU A 134 0.68 5.38 9.90
C LEU A 134 -0.19 6.20 10.88
N ASP A 135 -0.63 5.60 11.98
CA ASP A 135 -1.41 6.26 13.03
C ASP A 135 -0.64 7.45 13.62
N SER A 136 0.63 7.24 13.99
CA SER A 136 1.51 8.30 14.50
C SER A 136 1.68 9.45 13.50
N GLU A 137 1.74 9.13 12.20
CA GLU A 137 1.92 10.14 11.16
C GLU A 137 0.63 10.94 10.90
N ILE A 138 -0.53 10.28 10.95
CA ILE A 138 -1.84 10.92 10.87
C ILE A 138 -2.06 11.84 12.09
N GLU A 139 -1.66 11.42 13.28
CA GLU A 139 -1.71 12.25 14.48
C GLU A 139 -0.81 13.48 14.36
N ARG A 140 0.43 13.29 13.90
CA ARG A 140 1.37 14.40 13.62
C ARG A 140 0.81 15.37 12.58
N MET A 141 0.16 14.88 11.53
CA MET A 141 -0.50 15.73 10.54
C MET A 141 -1.71 16.45 11.15
N SER A 142 -2.45 15.77 12.02
CA SER A 142 -3.65 16.31 12.69
C SER A 142 -3.33 17.38 13.73
N SER A 143 -2.06 17.56 14.11
CA SER A 143 -1.67 18.72 14.92
C SER A 143 -1.75 20.04 14.15
N ASP A 144 -1.75 20.01 12.82
CA ASP A 144 -2.05 21.16 11.98
C ASP A 144 -3.58 21.30 11.82
N PRO A 145 -4.20 22.40 12.29
CA PRO A 145 -5.64 22.61 12.21
C PRO A 145 -6.21 22.56 10.78
N ILE A 146 -5.45 23.01 9.78
CA ILE A 146 -5.86 23.06 8.37
C ILE A 146 -5.88 21.64 7.81
N LEU A 147 -4.80 20.87 8.02
CA LEU A 147 -4.71 19.49 7.54
C LEU A 147 -5.71 18.59 8.24
N ARG A 148 -5.90 18.77 9.55
CA ARG A 148 -6.91 18.03 10.32
C ARG A 148 -8.32 18.23 9.78
N ARG A 149 -8.69 19.48 9.46
CA ARG A 149 -10.01 19.80 8.90
C ARG A 149 -10.20 19.12 7.54
N ARG A 150 -9.21 19.24 6.64
CA ARG A 150 -9.25 18.61 5.31
C ARG A 150 -9.38 17.10 5.40
N TYR A 151 -8.62 16.47 6.29
CA TYR A 151 -8.69 15.03 6.53
C TYR A 151 -10.09 14.60 6.99
N LYS A 152 -10.70 15.34 7.94
CA LYS A 152 -12.08 15.06 8.38
C LYS A 152 -13.10 15.20 7.25
N GLU A 153 -13.04 16.29 6.50
CA GLU A 153 -13.93 16.53 5.35
C GLU A 153 -13.81 15.41 4.31
N GLN A 154 -12.59 14.93 4.03
CA GLN A 154 -12.35 13.79 3.15
C GLN A 154 -12.99 12.50 3.70
N LYS A 155 -12.84 12.21 4.99
CA LYS A 155 -13.44 11.02 5.63
C LYS A 155 -14.96 11.06 5.68
N GLU A 156 -15.55 12.23 5.81
CA GLU A 156 -17.00 12.40 5.71
C GLU A 156 -17.49 12.09 4.28
N ARG A 157 -16.78 12.57 3.25
CA ARG A 157 -17.10 12.23 1.85
C ARG A 157 -17.00 10.73 1.58
N GLU A 158 -15.92 10.07 2.03
CA GLU A 158 -15.76 8.62 1.86
C GLU A 158 -16.89 7.81 2.51
N ARG A 159 -17.47 8.31 3.61
CA ARG A 159 -18.64 7.68 4.27
C ARG A 159 -19.93 7.90 3.50
N GLN A 160 -20.09 9.05 2.84
CA GLN A 160 -21.32 9.42 2.14
C GLN A 160 -21.41 8.84 0.72
N SER A 161 -20.28 8.61 0.02
CA SER A 161 -20.26 8.17 -1.39
C SER A 161 -20.82 6.76 -1.66
N TYR A 162 -21.33 6.04 -0.66
CA TYR A 162 -21.92 4.71 -0.80
C TYR A 162 -23.34 4.60 -0.20
N LEU A 163 -24.00 5.73 0.08
CA LEU A 163 -25.44 5.84 0.35
C LEU A 163 -26.14 6.54 -0.83
#